data_AF-A0A662P0L1-F1
#
_entry.id   AF-A0A662P0L1-F1
#
_cell.length_a   1.000
_cell.length_b   1.000
_cell.length_c   1.000
_cell.angle_alpha   90.00
_cell.angle_beta   90.00
_cell.angle_gamma   90.00
#
_symmetry.space_group_name_H-M   'P 1'
#
loop_
_entity.id
_entity.type
_entity.pdbx_description
1 polymer ?
#
loop_
_entity_poly.entity_id
_entity_poly.type
_entity_poly.pdbx_seq_one_letter_code
_entity_poly.pdbx_strand_id
1 'polypeptide(L)'
;MQGGIKTLKANLSGVIFGDNERVKIIGALNVSPESFYKYSDRDRIREDFLSLSRYSDIIDVGAASTAPGVEMISKEEELKRIELALKEISEVNPGIPISVDTQRGEVAELALNSGADIVNDVSGLKDEEMLRVIEEFQPPLILMASKKKPGDCLSIEEIIKSLKLSLDLALERGCNEILVDPGIGFGKPLSLNIEIIRCLPAMRCLGRPILVGISRKSFIGEITGKDVKERLWGSLAATSISVFLGAHGIRTHDPEETRDCVKVSEEISRGYRSIKSEIDGHEISLIEIALGDHVKYILNFIGVDEEGIEIMSRKAKPIGIFIDRLSTPEALICKQEILSLGGDAGINKRCIDFETSETGVLLIGSFSQLKLFSEKLKRQGMKLRELGKIMEGFLNGEIGKKEWR
;
A
#
# COMPACT_ATOMS: atom_id res chain seq x y z
N MET A 1 21.19 -13.09 -2.98
CA MET A 1 19.84 -13.66 -3.22
C MET A 1 19.68 -13.85 -4.72
N GLN A 2 19.59 -15.09 -5.18
CA GLN A 2 19.17 -15.39 -6.56
C GLN A 2 17.63 -15.41 -6.60
N GLY A 3 17.05 -14.93 -7.70
CA GLY A 3 15.66 -15.20 -8.08
C GLY A 3 14.85 -13.93 -8.24
N GLY A 4 14.24 -13.74 -9.42
CA GLY A 4 13.49 -12.56 -9.86
C GLY A 4 12.33 -12.12 -8.95
N ILE A 5 11.67 -11.01 -9.33
CA ILE A 5 10.49 -10.50 -8.62
C ILE A 5 9.43 -11.60 -8.62
N LYS A 6 9.23 -12.24 -7.47
CA LYS A 6 8.24 -13.32 -7.33
C LYS A 6 6.84 -12.72 -7.30
N THR A 7 5.91 -13.39 -7.99
CA THR A 7 4.48 -13.22 -7.74
C THR A 7 4.21 -13.43 -6.25
N LEU A 8 3.56 -12.45 -5.63
CA LEU A 8 3.23 -12.50 -4.22
C LEU A 8 2.05 -13.44 -3.99
N LYS A 9 2.14 -14.28 -2.97
CA LYS A 9 1.07 -15.20 -2.56
C LYS A 9 1.14 -15.51 -1.07
N ALA A 10 -0.01 -15.61 -0.42
CA ALA A 10 -0.18 -16.18 0.92
C ALA A 10 -1.58 -16.83 1.04
N ASN A 11 -1.69 -17.94 1.77
CA ASN A 11 -2.92 -18.65 2.06
C ASN A 11 -3.23 -18.56 3.56
N LEU A 12 -4.21 -17.72 3.90
CA LEU A 12 -4.68 -17.55 5.26
C LEU A 12 -5.96 -18.37 5.44
N SER A 13 -5.81 -19.61 5.93
CA SER A 13 -6.90 -20.57 6.19
C SER A 13 -7.90 -20.71 5.01
N GLY A 14 -7.37 -20.98 3.82
CA GLY A 14 -8.16 -21.18 2.60
C GLY A 14 -8.41 -19.90 1.79
N VAL A 15 -8.12 -18.72 2.36
CA VAL A 15 -8.22 -17.43 1.66
C VAL A 15 -6.87 -17.07 1.05
N ILE A 16 -6.79 -17.10 -0.28
CA ILE A 16 -5.56 -16.81 -1.01
C ILE A 16 -5.45 -15.31 -1.31
N PHE A 17 -4.39 -14.68 -0.84
CA PHE A 17 -3.98 -13.31 -1.17
C PHE A 17 -2.83 -13.37 -2.17
N GLY A 18 -2.78 -12.46 -3.14
CA GLY A 18 -1.66 -12.41 -4.08
C GLY A 18 -1.97 -11.63 -5.36
N ASP A 19 -0.95 -11.49 -6.22
CA ASP A 19 -1.05 -10.66 -7.44
C ASP A 19 -2.09 -11.16 -8.46
N ASN A 20 -2.38 -12.46 -8.45
CA ASN A 20 -3.33 -13.10 -9.36
C ASN A 20 -4.69 -13.33 -8.70
N GLU A 21 -4.88 -12.84 -7.48
CA GLU A 21 -6.12 -12.95 -6.74
C GLU A 21 -6.83 -11.61 -6.71
N ARG A 22 -8.15 -11.63 -6.60
CA ARG A 22 -8.84 -10.40 -6.22
C ARG A 22 -8.38 -9.96 -4.83
N VAL A 23 -8.34 -8.65 -4.62
CA VAL A 23 -8.13 -8.04 -3.31
C VAL A 23 -9.19 -8.55 -2.34
N LYS A 24 -8.72 -9.02 -1.18
CA LYS A 24 -9.59 -9.59 -0.14
C LYS A 24 -9.97 -8.55 0.90
N ILE A 25 -11.09 -8.78 1.56
CA ILE A 25 -11.63 -7.88 2.58
C ILE A 25 -11.52 -8.57 3.93
N ILE A 26 -10.87 -7.88 4.88
CA ILE A 26 -10.81 -8.30 6.28
C ILE A 26 -11.75 -7.37 7.07
N GLY A 27 -12.85 -7.93 7.56
CA GLY A 27 -13.81 -7.19 8.40
C GLY A 27 -13.27 -7.06 9.82
N ALA A 28 -13.17 -5.84 10.33
CA ALA A 28 -12.67 -5.56 11.68
C ALA A 28 -13.80 -5.57 12.71
N LEU A 29 -13.81 -6.59 13.57
CA LEU A 29 -14.74 -6.72 14.69
C LEU A 29 -14.01 -6.37 15.99
N ASN A 30 -14.16 -5.12 16.44
CA ASN A 30 -13.66 -4.71 17.76
C ASN A 30 -14.70 -5.08 18.81
N VAL A 31 -14.35 -5.89 19.82
CA VAL A 31 -15.27 -6.32 20.89
C VAL A 31 -15.06 -5.56 22.21
N SER A 32 -14.29 -4.48 22.18
CA SER A 32 -13.99 -3.67 23.37
C SER A 32 -15.19 -2.75 23.72
N PRO A 33 -15.54 -2.56 25.02
CA PRO A 33 -16.60 -1.63 25.44
C PRO A 33 -16.34 -0.17 25.06
N GLU A 34 -15.06 0.17 24.91
CA GLU A 34 -14.56 1.50 24.51
C GLU A 34 -14.59 1.70 22.99
N SER A 35 -14.80 0.62 22.23
CA SER A 35 -15.04 0.69 20.81
C SER A 35 -16.40 1.37 20.55
N PHE A 36 -16.60 1.82 19.31
CA PHE A 36 -17.77 2.59 18.90
C PHE A 36 -19.13 1.91 19.19
N TYR A 37 -19.10 0.61 19.45
CA TYR A 37 -20.22 -0.28 19.68
C TYR A 37 -20.08 -0.83 21.11
N LYS A 38 -20.95 -0.42 22.04
CA LYS A 38 -20.91 -0.93 23.43
C LYS A 38 -21.25 -2.42 23.45
N TYR A 39 -20.26 -3.29 23.72
CA TYR A 39 -20.46 -4.73 23.88
C TYR A 39 -20.53 -5.10 25.37
N SER A 40 -21.69 -4.87 25.97
CA SER A 40 -22.14 -5.61 27.17
C SER A 40 -23.16 -6.69 26.82
N ASP A 41 -23.41 -6.90 25.53
CA ASP A 41 -24.50 -7.71 24.99
C ASP A 41 -23.93 -8.75 24.01
N ARG A 42 -24.10 -10.03 24.34
CA ARG A 42 -23.60 -11.16 23.56
C ARG A 42 -24.26 -11.22 22.19
N ASP A 43 -25.55 -10.86 22.13
CA ASP A 43 -26.31 -10.87 20.88
C ASP A 43 -25.74 -9.86 19.89
N ARG A 44 -25.20 -8.75 20.38
CA ARG A 44 -24.53 -7.75 19.53
C ARG A 44 -23.26 -8.29 18.87
N ILE A 45 -22.44 -9.08 19.57
CA ILE A 45 -21.24 -9.70 18.98
C ILE A 45 -21.64 -10.60 17.80
N ARG A 46 -22.68 -11.43 18.00
CA ARG A 46 -23.21 -12.33 16.96
C ARG A 46 -23.76 -11.54 15.77
N GLU A 47 -24.56 -10.49 16.03
CA GLU A 47 -25.14 -9.63 15.00
C GLU A 47 -24.08 -8.91 14.18
N ASP A 48 -23.11 -8.26 14.85
CA ASP A 48 -22.03 -7.52 14.19
C ASP A 48 -21.13 -8.47 13.39
N PHE A 49 -20.80 -9.65 13.94
CA PHE A 49 -20.09 -10.70 13.22
C PHE A 49 -20.84 -11.16 11.96
N LEU A 50 -22.13 -11.50 12.08
CA LEU A 50 -22.95 -11.95 10.94
C LEU A 50 -23.07 -10.86 9.88
N SER A 51 -23.20 -9.60 10.28
CA SER A 51 -23.24 -8.45 9.37
C SER A 51 -21.93 -8.31 8.59
N LEU A 52 -20.79 -8.31 9.28
CA LEU A 52 -19.47 -8.18 8.65
C LEU A 52 -19.14 -9.38 7.74
N SER A 53 -19.52 -10.60 8.14
CA SER A 53 -19.20 -11.85 7.43
C SER A 53 -19.80 -11.93 6.03
N ARG A 54 -20.92 -11.24 5.76
CA ARG A 54 -21.58 -11.22 4.44
C ARG A 54 -20.72 -10.57 3.35
N TYR A 55 -19.82 -9.68 3.75
CA TYR A 55 -19.03 -8.85 2.84
C TYR A 55 -17.52 -9.01 3.02
N SER A 56 -17.09 -9.85 3.97
CA SER A 56 -15.68 -10.08 4.29
C SER A 56 -15.23 -11.47 3.86
N ASP A 57 -13.94 -11.62 3.60
CA ASP A 57 -13.27 -12.89 3.36
C ASP A 57 -12.71 -13.50 4.65
N ILE A 58 -12.32 -12.64 5.59
CA ILE A 58 -11.81 -12.97 6.92
C ILE A 58 -12.44 -11.97 7.91
N ILE A 59 -12.72 -12.41 9.13
CA ILE A 59 -13.06 -11.49 10.23
C ILE A 59 -11.87 -11.41 11.20
N ASP A 60 -11.44 -10.20 11.49
CA ASP A 60 -10.35 -9.91 12.43
C ASP A 60 -10.93 -9.35 13.73
N VAL A 61 -10.75 -10.11 14.81
CA VAL A 61 -11.37 -9.89 16.11
C VAL A 61 -10.35 -9.26 17.06
N GLY A 62 -10.63 -8.05 17.53
CA GLY A 62 -9.76 -7.31 18.46
C GLY A 62 -10.48 -6.97 19.76
N ALA A 63 -9.86 -7.28 20.91
CA ALA A 63 -10.41 -6.98 22.24
C ALA A 63 -9.79 -5.75 22.92
N ALA A 64 -8.61 -5.33 22.46
CA ALA A 64 -7.89 -4.18 22.99
C ALA A 64 -7.89 -3.03 21.97
N SER A 65 -8.40 -1.87 22.35
CA SER A 65 -8.32 -0.68 21.50
C SER A 65 -6.90 -0.14 21.48
N THR A 66 -6.31 -0.04 20.30
CA THR A 66 -5.02 0.63 20.08
C THR A 66 -5.21 2.11 19.70
N ALA A 67 -6.39 2.68 19.95
CA ALA A 67 -6.68 4.07 19.61
C ALA A 67 -5.86 5.03 20.50
N PRO A 68 -5.40 6.18 19.96
CA PRO A 68 -4.68 7.17 20.74
C PRO A 68 -5.48 7.63 21.97
N GLY A 69 -4.86 7.58 23.15
CA GLY A 69 -5.47 8.03 24.40
C GLY A 69 -6.31 6.99 25.15
N VAL A 70 -6.43 5.76 24.65
CA VAL A 70 -7.06 4.66 25.38
C VAL A 70 -6.03 3.96 26.26
N GLU A 71 -6.34 3.76 27.54
CA GLU A 71 -5.50 2.99 28.45
C GLU A 71 -5.44 1.53 28.01
N MET A 72 -4.24 0.93 28.07
CA MET A 72 -4.07 -0.48 27.79
C MET A 72 -4.78 -1.31 28.87
N ILE A 73 -5.65 -2.22 28.43
CA ILE A 73 -6.31 -3.17 29.31
C ILE A 73 -5.31 -4.22 29.83
N SER A 74 -5.63 -4.82 30.99
CA SER A 74 -4.83 -5.92 31.52
C SER A 74 -4.92 -7.16 30.62
N LYS A 75 -3.95 -8.07 30.79
CA LYS A 75 -3.95 -9.35 30.06
C LYS A 75 -5.20 -10.18 30.36
N GLU A 76 -5.58 -10.22 31.62
CA GLU A 76 -6.74 -10.98 32.10
C GLU A 76 -8.05 -10.44 31.51
N GLU A 77 -8.14 -9.13 31.29
CA GLU A 77 -9.31 -8.51 30.66
C GLU A 77 -9.35 -8.81 29.15
N GLU A 78 -8.21 -8.74 28.46
CA GLU A 78 -8.14 -9.09 27.04
C GLU A 78 -8.49 -10.55 26.80
N LEU A 79 -7.94 -11.47 27.60
CA LEU A 79 -8.26 -12.91 27.55
C LEU A 79 -9.77 -13.16 27.71
N LYS A 80 -10.41 -12.57 28.73
CA LYS A 80 -11.86 -12.72 28.95
C LYS A 80 -12.69 -12.23 27.78
N ARG A 81 -12.32 -11.09 27.19
CA ARG A 81 -13.04 -10.50 26.05
C ARG A 81 -12.90 -11.35 24.80
N ILE A 82 -11.69 -11.84 24.50
CA ILE A 82 -11.43 -12.73 23.36
C ILE A 82 -12.14 -14.08 23.55
N GLU A 83 -12.05 -14.69 24.73
CA GLU A 83 -12.73 -15.96 25.04
C GLU A 83 -14.24 -15.85 24.81
N LEU A 84 -14.86 -14.79 25.36
CA LEU A 84 -16.28 -14.52 25.16
C LEU A 84 -16.59 -14.32 23.67
N ALA A 85 -15.85 -13.45 22.98
CA ALA A 85 -16.10 -13.17 21.57
C ALA A 85 -16.02 -14.41 20.69
N LEU A 86 -14.95 -15.21 20.82
CA LEU A 86 -14.77 -16.43 20.03
C LEU A 86 -15.85 -17.48 20.34
N LYS A 87 -16.26 -17.61 21.61
CA LYS A 87 -17.38 -18.46 21.98
C LYS A 87 -18.66 -18.05 21.27
N GLU A 88 -19.04 -16.78 21.37
CA GLU A 88 -20.28 -16.28 20.76
C GLU A 88 -20.23 -16.36 19.22
N ILE A 89 -19.07 -16.10 18.61
CA ILE A 89 -18.84 -16.23 17.16
C ILE A 89 -18.97 -17.70 16.72
N SER A 90 -18.39 -18.64 17.47
CA SER A 90 -18.41 -20.07 17.11
C SER A 90 -19.82 -20.64 16.96
N GLU A 91 -20.80 -20.10 17.69
CA GLU A 91 -22.20 -20.54 17.62
C GLU A 91 -22.91 -20.12 16.33
N VAL A 92 -22.42 -19.06 15.66
CA VAL A 92 -23.04 -18.47 14.47
C VAL A 92 -22.14 -18.46 13.23
N ASN A 93 -20.90 -18.92 13.34
CA ASN A 93 -19.91 -18.85 12.27
C ASN A 93 -20.33 -19.72 11.05
N PRO A 94 -20.56 -19.14 9.86
CA PRO A 94 -20.87 -19.90 8.65
C PRO A 94 -19.65 -20.61 8.03
N GLY A 95 -18.50 -20.60 8.69
CA GLY A 95 -17.23 -21.13 8.20
C GLY A 95 -16.28 -20.07 7.62
N ILE A 96 -16.44 -18.79 8.02
CA ILE A 96 -15.49 -17.74 7.66
C ILE A 96 -14.25 -17.85 8.57
N PRO A 97 -13.02 -17.71 8.03
CA PRO A 97 -11.82 -17.72 8.84
C PRO A 97 -11.77 -16.55 9.82
N ILE A 98 -11.27 -16.83 11.02
CA ILE A 98 -11.17 -15.87 12.12
C ILE A 98 -9.70 -15.55 12.40
N SER A 99 -9.38 -14.26 12.31
CA SER A 99 -8.11 -13.70 12.76
C SER A 99 -8.26 -13.09 14.14
N VAL A 100 -7.27 -13.26 15.01
CA VAL A 100 -7.19 -12.58 16.31
C VAL A 100 -6.17 -11.44 16.26
N ASP A 101 -6.63 -10.21 16.53
CA ASP A 101 -5.80 -8.99 16.62
C ASP A 101 -5.30 -8.82 18.05
N THR A 102 -4.03 -9.14 18.28
CA THR A 102 -3.41 -9.05 19.61
C THR A 102 -1.90 -8.79 19.51
N GLN A 103 -1.29 -8.45 20.65
CA GLN A 103 0.15 -8.28 20.82
C GLN A 103 0.76 -9.30 21.78
N ARG A 104 -0.07 -10.17 22.36
CA ARG A 104 0.29 -11.04 23.48
C ARG A 104 0.17 -12.51 23.06
N GLY A 105 1.23 -13.27 23.23
CA GLY A 105 1.25 -14.70 22.92
C GLY A 105 0.18 -15.47 23.66
N GLU A 106 -0.05 -15.21 24.94
CA GLU A 106 -1.07 -15.96 25.70
C GLU A 106 -2.50 -15.71 25.19
N VAL A 107 -2.77 -14.54 24.62
CA VAL A 107 -4.07 -14.24 23.99
C VAL A 107 -4.18 -14.95 22.65
N ALA A 108 -3.12 -14.99 21.85
CA ALA A 108 -3.08 -15.74 20.61
C ALA A 108 -3.24 -17.26 20.85
N GLU A 109 -2.54 -17.81 21.85
CA GLU A 109 -2.64 -19.22 22.25
C GLU A 109 -4.07 -19.60 22.64
N LEU A 110 -4.71 -18.80 23.51
CA LEU A 110 -6.10 -18.99 23.88
C LEU A 110 -7.02 -18.96 22.64
N ALA A 111 -6.80 -17.99 21.76
CA ALA A 111 -7.63 -17.80 20.58
C ALA A 111 -7.52 -18.98 19.60
N LEU A 112 -6.31 -19.46 19.32
CA LEU A 112 -6.07 -20.62 18.46
C LEU A 112 -6.72 -21.88 19.04
N ASN A 113 -6.57 -22.12 20.34
CA ASN A 113 -7.26 -23.22 21.04
C ASN A 113 -8.79 -23.08 21.03
N SER A 114 -9.30 -21.85 20.89
CA SER A 114 -10.73 -21.53 20.83
C SER A 114 -11.29 -21.46 19.40
N GLY A 115 -10.50 -21.85 18.39
CA GLY A 115 -10.94 -21.94 17.00
C GLY A 115 -10.65 -20.71 16.14
N ALA A 116 -9.77 -19.79 16.56
CA ALA A 116 -9.19 -18.82 15.65
C ALA A 116 -8.23 -19.52 14.65
N ASP A 117 -8.18 -19.03 13.43
CA ASP A 117 -7.40 -19.61 12.33
C ASP A 117 -6.06 -18.89 12.09
N ILE A 118 -6.03 -17.59 12.38
CA ILE A 118 -4.98 -16.66 11.96
C ILE A 118 -4.59 -15.78 13.15
N VAL A 119 -3.29 -15.47 13.27
CA VAL A 119 -2.81 -14.49 14.24
C VAL A 119 -2.44 -13.18 13.54
N ASN A 120 -3.09 -12.08 13.92
CA ASN A 120 -2.73 -10.73 13.52
C ASN A 120 -1.93 -10.06 14.64
N ASP A 121 -0.61 -10.12 14.53
CA ASP A 121 0.31 -9.56 15.52
C ASP A 121 0.71 -8.13 15.16
N VAL A 122 0.05 -7.17 15.81
CA VAL A 122 0.33 -5.74 15.63
C VAL A 122 1.62 -5.27 16.34
N SER A 123 2.25 -6.12 17.15
CA SER A 123 3.59 -5.90 17.69
C SER A 123 4.69 -6.33 16.72
N GLY A 124 4.37 -7.16 15.72
CA GLY A 124 5.35 -7.69 14.77
C GLY A 124 6.37 -8.62 15.43
N LEU A 125 5.90 -9.60 16.21
CA LEU A 125 6.67 -10.62 16.91
C LEU A 125 7.69 -10.04 17.89
N LYS A 126 7.25 -9.08 18.72
CA LYS A 126 8.09 -8.50 19.78
C LYS A 126 7.87 -9.15 21.14
N ASP A 127 6.80 -9.91 21.26
CA ASP A 127 6.47 -10.70 22.44
C ASP A 127 7.11 -12.10 22.36
N GLU A 128 7.82 -12.50 23.41
CA GLU A 128 8.52 -13.79 23.45
C GLU A 128 7.54 -14.97 23.52
N GLU A 129 6.40 -14.81 24.19
CA GLU A 129 5.35 -15.83 24.20
C GLU A 129 4.77 -16.04 22.79
N MET A 130 4.54 -14.96 22.05
CA MET A 130 4.08 -15.04 20.66
C MET A 130 5.02 -15.89 19.79
N LEU A 131 6.34 -15.77 19.99
CA LEU A 131 7.31 -16.59 19.27
C LEU A 131 7.17 -18.08 19.59
N ARG A 132 6.83 -18.44 20.83
CA ARG A 132 6.53 -19.84 21.22
C ARG A 132 5.27 -20.33 20.56
N VAL A 133 4.21 -19.53 20.60
CA VAL A 133 2.89 -19.87 20.04
C VAL A 133 2.99 -20.13 18.54
N ILE A 134 3.69 -19.29 17.76
CA ILE A 134 3.81 -19.51 16.32
C ILE A 134 4.69 -20.71 15.97
N GLU A 135 5.62 -21.10 16.85
CA GLU A 135 6.44 -22.31 16.66
C GLU A 135 5.62 -23.58 16.92
N GLU A 136 4.74 -23.56 17.92
CA GLU A 136 3.86 -24.69 18.26
C GLU A 136 2.70 -24.87 17.28
N PHE A 137 1.97 -23.80 16.99
CA PHE A 137 0.73 -23.87 16.20
C PHE A 137 0.94 -23.66 14.69
N GLN A 138 2.06 -23.02 14.31
CA GLN A 138 2.36 -22.61 12.93
C GLN A 138 1.19 -21.95 12.16
N PRO A 139 0.46 -20.99 12.77
CA PRO A 139 -0.70 -20.38 12.12
C PRO A 139 -0.24 -19.47 10.96
N PRO A 140 -1.11 -19.21 9.96
CA PRO A 140 -0.94 -18.06 9.09
C PRO A 140 -0.88 -16.75 9.90
N LEU A 141 -0.08 -15.81 9.44
CA LEU A 141 0.22 -14.57 10.18
C LEU A 141 -0.15 -13.31 9.40
N ILE A 142 -0.57 -12.29 10.13
CA ILE A 142 -0.55 -10.89 9.69
C ILE A 142 0.45 -10.17 10.59
N LEU A 143 1.52 -9.63 10.02
CA LEU A 143 2.59 -8.99 10.76
C LEU A 143 2.61 -7.49 10.49
N MET A 144 2.39 -6.68 11.52
CA MET A 144 2.46 -5.22 11.41
C MET A 144 3.86 -4.68 11.70
N ALA A 145 4.25 -3.61 11.01
CA ALA A 145 5.50 -2.90 11.22
C ALA A 145 5.58 -2.27 12.62
N SER A 146 6.52 -2.74 13.44
CA SER A 146 6.82 -2.21 14.77
C SER A 146 8.26 -2.50 15.20
N LYS A 147 8.90 -1.55 15.88
CA LYS A 147 10.25 -1.70 16.47
C LYS A 147 10.18 -2.23 17.90
N LYS A 148 9.38 -1.57 18.75
CA LYS A 148 9.18 -1.88 20.17
C LYS A 148 7.70 -1.90 20.56
N LYS A 149 6.92 -0.99 19.97
CA LYS A 149 5.48 -0.90 20.18
C LYS A 149 4.76 -0.52 18.88
N PRO A 150 3.47 -0.87 18.72
CA PRO A 150 2.70 -0.48 17.55
C PRO A 150 2.83 1.02 17.24
N GLY A 151 3.15 1.33 15.98
CA GLY A 151 3.17 2.70 15.49
C GLY A 151 4.47 3.50 15.72
N ASP A 152 5.52 2.88 16.26
CA ASP A 152 6.78 3.56 16.54
C ASP A 152 7.78 3.62 15.36
N CYS A 153 7.43 3.05 14.21
CA CYS A 153 8.17 3.22 12.95
C CYS A 153 7.79 4.56 12.31
N LEU A 154 8.76 5.47 12.19
CA LEU A 154 8.57 6.87 11.78
C LEU A 154 9.22 7.19 10.42
N SER A 155 9.61 6.18 9.65
CA SER A 155 10.02 6.32 8.25
C SER A 155 9.70 5.04 7.46
N ILE A 156 9.69 5.14 6.12
CA ILE A 156 9.51 3.98 5.22
C ILE A 156 10.63 2.95 5.42
N GLU A 157 11.87 3.41 5.63
CA GLU A 157 13.02 2.53 5.87
C GLU A 157 12.85 1.71 7.17
N GLU A 158 12.40 2.36 8.25
CA GLU A 158 12.12 1.67 9.52
C GLU A 158 10.99 0.64 9.38
N ILE A 159 9.95 0.96 8.60
CA ILE A 159 8.84 0.05 8.32
C ILE A 159 9.34 -1.20 7.57
N ILE A 160 10.09 -1.02 6.49
CA ILE A 160 10.61 -2.14 5.70
C ILE A 160 11.58 -2.98 6.55
N LYS A 161 12.47 -2.33 7.31
CA LYS A 161 13.45 -3.01 8.17
C LYS A 161 12.76 -3.82 9.28
N SER A 162 11.76 -3.24 9.95
CA SER A 162 11.05 -3.93 11.03
C SER A 162 10.26 -5.14 10.50
N LEU A 163 9.53 -4.98 9.40
CA LEU A 163 8.81 -6.08 8.76
C LEU A 163 9.75 -7.18 8.29
N LYS A 164 10.91 -6.84 7.71
CA LYS A 164 11.91 -7.83 7.31
C LYS A 164 12.38 -8.67 8.50
N LEU A 165 12.69 -8.04 9.64
CA LEU A 165 13.09 -8.76 10.85
C LEU A 165 11.97 -9.67 11.37
N SER A 166 10.72 -9.20 11.39
CA SER A 166 9.57 -10.02 11.80
C SER A 166 9.35 -11.20 10.85
N LEU A 167 9.51 -10.99 9.54
CA LEU A 167 9.43 -12.06 8.55
C LEU A 167 10.53 -13.10 8.76
N ASP A 168 11.78 -12.68 8.95
CA ASP A 168 12.91 -13.60 9.18
C ASP A 168 12.63 -14.48 10.42
N LEU A 169 12.15 -13.89 11.53
CA LEU A 169 11.77 -14.63 12.75
C LEU A 169 10.65 -15.65 12.54
N ALA A 170 9.62 -15.30 11.76
CA ALA A 170 8.51 -16.18 11.45
C ALA A 170 8.95 -17.35 10.56
N LEU A 171 9.78 -17.07 9.55
CA LEU A 171 10.28 -18.07 8.61
C LEU A 171 11.22 -19.07 9.28
N GLU A 172 12.06 -18.62 10.21
CA GLU A 172 12.91 -19.48 11.03
C GLU A 172 12.09 -20.49 11.86
N ARG A 173 10.83 -20.18 12.17
CA ARG A 173 9.88 -21.04 12.91
C ARG A 173 8.92 -21.81 12.00
N GLY A 174 9.11 -21.74 10.68
CA GLY A 174 8.31 -22.47 9.70
C GLY A 174 6.98 -21.82 9.32
N CYS A 175 6.67 -20.63 9.83
CA CYS A 175 5.49 -19.86 9.42
C CYS A 175 5.77 -19.19 8.06
N ASN A 176 5.14 -19.69 7.00
CA ASN A 176 5.39 -19.22 5.63
C ASN A 176 4.23 -18.41 5.03
N GLU A 177 3.03 -18.59 5.55
CA GLU A 177 1.82 -17.94 5.05
C GLU A 177 1.59 -16.62 5.80
N ILE A 178 2.12 -15.53 5.24
CA ILE A 178 2.22 -14.24 5.94
C ILE A 178 1.72 -13.10 5.06
N LEU A 179 0.90 -12.22 5.65
CA LEU A 179 0.64 -10.87 5.16
C LEU A 179 1.49 -9.86 5.94
N VAL A 180 1.92 -8.79 5.27
CA VAL A 180 2.59 -7.65 5.93
C VAL A 180 1.68 -6.43 5.98
N ASP A 181 1.66 -5.74 7.12
CA ASP A 181 0.92 -4.48 7.32
C ASP A 181 1.90 -3.34 7.68
N PRO A 182 1.97 -2.25 6.91
CA PRO A 182 2.85 -1.12 7.24
C PRO A 182 2.38 -0.27 8.44
N GLY A 183 1.19 -0.56 8.99
CA GLY A 183 0.62 0.07 10.17
C GLY A 183 0.15 1.49 9.92
N ILE A 184 -0.62 1.73 8.84
CA ILE A 184 -1.14 3.08 8.53
C ILE A 184 -2.08 3.54 9.66
N GLY A 185 -1.90 4.79 10.10
CA GLY A 185 -2.72 5.41 11.13
C GLY A 185 -2.47 4.87 12.55
N PHE A 186 -1.35 4.16 12.78
CA PHE A 186 -0.89 3.78 14.11
C PHE A 186 0.22 4.74 14.56
N GLY A 187 -0.09 5.78 15.34
CA GLY A 187 0.92 6.69 15.92
C GLY A 187 1.77 7.51 14.94
N LYS A 188 1.52 7.40 13.64
CA LYS A 188 2.31 8.03 12.57
C LYS A 188 1.74 9.40 12.17
N PRO A 189 2.58 10.40 11.85
CA PRO A 189 2.12 11.70 11.37
C PRO A 189 1.45 11.61 10.00
N LEU A 190 0.59 12.58 9.66
CA LEU A 190 -0.10 12.67 8.38
C LEU A 190 0.81 12.46 7.16
N SER A 191 1.96 13.14 7.13
CA SER A 191 2.93 13.05 6.04
C SER A 191 3.38 11.61 5.79
N LEU A 192 3.69 10.87 6.86
CA LEU A 192 4.13 9.49 6.77
C LEU A 192 2.99 8.54 6.38
N ASN A 193 1.76 8.76 6.87
CA ASN A 193 0.61 7.96 6.43
C ASN A 193 0.37 8.07 4.91
N ILE A 194 0.49 9.28 4.37
CA ILE A 194 0.40 9.52 2.92
C ILE A 194 1.57 8.85 2.19
N GLU A 195 2.79 8.98 2.72
CA GLU A 195 3.99 8.39 2.14
C GLU A 195 3.92 6.87 2.09
N ILE A 196 3.42 6.21 3.15
CA ILE A 196 3.22 4.76 3.17
C ILE A 196 2.30 4.31 2.04
N ILE A 197 1.17 4.99 1.82
CA ILE A 197 0.24 4.65 0.74
C ILE A 197 0.95 4.78 -0.61
N ARG A 198 1.71 5.86 -0.83
CA ARG A 198 2.50 6.06 -2.06
C ARG A 198 3.58 5.01 -2.26
N CYS A 199 4.12 4.46 -1.16
CA CYS A 199 5.17 3.46 -1.15
C CYS A 199 4.67 2.01 -1.06
N LEU A 200 3.37 1.71 -1.08
CA LEU A 200 2.88 0.32 -1.10
C LEU A 200 3.56 -0.54 -2.18
N PRO A 201 3.76 -0.06 -3.42
CA PRO A 201 4.38 -0.90 -4.41
C PRO A 201 5.87 -1.20 -4.16
N ALA A 202 6.54 -0.31 -3.42
CA ALA A 202 7.91 -0.53 -2.98
C ALA A 202 8.03 -1.70 -2.02
N MET A 203 7.03 -1.83 -1.13
CA MET A 203 7.00 -2.84 -0.07
C MET A 203 6.87 -4.27 -0.60
N ARG A 204 6.59 -4.43 -1.91
CA ARG A 204 6.68 -5.71 -2.62
C ARG A 204 8.07 -6.36 -2.49
N CYS A 205 9.12 -5.59 -2.20
CA CYS A 205 10.45 -6.12 -1.91
C CYS A 205 10.49 -7.06 -0.70
N LEU A 206 9.48 -7.02 0.18
CA LEU A 206 9.31 -7.93 1.31
C LEU A 206 8.87 -9.34 0.89
N GLY A 207 8.48 -9.53 -0.38
CA GLY A 207 8.13 -10.85 -0.92
C GLY A 207 6.84 -11.45 -0.34
N ARG A 208 6.01 -10.62 0.30
CA ARG A 208 4.72 -11.01 0.90
C ARG A 208 3.58 -10.11 0.46
N PRO A 209 2.34 -10.62 0.33
CA PRO A 209 1.19 -9.78 0.05
C PRO A 209 0.97 -8.76 1.18
N ILE A 210 0.45 -7.59 0.81
CA ILE A 210 0.36 -6.41 1.66
C ILE A 210 -1.09 -6.20 2.08
N LEU A 211 -1.32 -6.13 3.39
CA LEU A 211 -2.57 -5.72 4.01
C LEU A 211 -2.55 -4.21 4.29
N VAL A 212 -3.67 -3.53 4.05
CA VAL A 212 -3.84 -2.11 4.33
C VAL A 212 -5.05 -1.87 5.23
N GLY A 213 -4.82 -1.34 6.44
CA GLY A 213 -5.86 -0.90 7.37
C GLY A 213 -6.00 0.61 7.46
N ILE A 214 -7.00 1.19 6.78
CA ILE A 214 -7.19 2.65 6.67
C ILE A 214 -8.58 3.15 7.08
N SER A 215 -9.54 2.25 7.32
CA SER A 215 -10.91 2.62 7.68
C SER A 215 -10.95 3.55 8.90
N ARG A 216 -11.53 4.73 8.71
CA ARG A 216 -11.85 5.76 9.72
C ARG A 216 -10.65 6.34 10.50
N LYS A 217 -9.41 6.09 10.04
CA LYS A 217 -8.16 6.57 10.69
C LYS A 217 -8.06 8.10 10.77
N SER A 218 -7.28 8.60 11.72
CA SER A 218 -7.16 10.04 12.03
C SER A 218 -6.69 10.88 10.85
N PHE A 219 -5.73 10.39 10.07
CA PHE A 219 -5.15 11.12 8.94
C PHE A 219 -6.20 11.51 7.88
N ILE A 220 -7.27 10.71 7.74
CA ILE A 220 -8.40 11.04 6.88
C ILE A 220 -9.12 12.28 7.41
N GLY A 221 -9.40 12.31 8.72
CA GLY A 221 -9.99 13.46 9.38
C GLY A 221 -9.11 14.71 9.31
N GLU A 222 -7.80 14.55 9.42
CA GLU A 222 -6.82 15.64 9.27
C GLU A 222 -6.85 16.24 7.85
N ILE A 223 -7.07 15.41 6.81
CA ILE A 223 -7.20 15.87 5.42
C ILE A 223 -8.57 16.51 5.16
N THR A 224 -9.65 15.89 5.62
CA THR A 224 -11.02 16.28 5.22
C THR A 224 -11.72 17.20 6.20
N GLY A 225 -11.15 17.43 7.38
CA GLY A 225 -11.80 18.15 8.48
C GLY A 225 -13.00 17.42 9.08
N LYS A 226 -13.09 16.09 8.94
CA LYS A 226 -14.26 15.30 9.35
C LYS A 226 -14.02 14.47 10.61
N ASP A 227 -15.06 14.38 11.43
CA ASP A 227 -15.11 13.48 12.58
C ASP A 227 -15.19 12.01 12.15
N VAL A 228 -14.83 11.12 13.08
CA VAL A 228 -14.69 9.67 12.83
C VAL A 228 -15.92 9.01 12.18
N LYS A 229 -17.13 9.49 12.49
CA LYS A 229 -18.38 8.97 11.92
C LYS A 229 -18.52 9.28 10.43
N GLU A 230 -17.96 10.39 9.98
CA GLU A 230 -18.14 10.93 8.64
C GLU A 230 -16.96 10.61 7.69
N ARG A 231 -15.99 9.83 8.18
CA ARG A 231 -14.77 9.45 7.44
C ARG A 231 -14.97 8.33 6.43
N LEU A 232 -16.17 7.78 6.26
CA LEU A 232 -16.42 6.68 5.32
C LEU A 232 -15.93 7.03 3.91
N TRP A 233 -16.38 8.16 3.35
CA TRP A 233 -16.01 8.57 1.99
C TRP A 233 -14.50 8.80 1.81
N GLY A 234 -13.84 9.37 2.82
CA GLY A 234 -12.38 9.52 2.82
C GLY A 234 -11.65 8.18 2.93
N SER A 235 -12.23 7.22 3.67
CA SER A 235 -11.71 5.85 3.79
C SER A 235 -11.83 5.10 2.48
N LEU A 236 -12.97 5.21 1.79
CA LEU A 236 -13.18 4.60 0.47
C LEU A 236 -12.23 5.21 -0.57
N ALA A 237 -12.05 6.53 -0.58
CA ALA A 237 -11.10 7.18 -1.49
C ALA A 237 -9.65 6.72 -1.26
N ALA A 238 -9.20 6.65 0.00
CA ALA A 238 -7.89 6.11 0.34
C ALA A 238 -7.78 4.62 -0.04
N THR A 239 -8.85 3.85 0.12
CA THR A 239 -8.92 2.43 -0.28
C THR A 239 -8.73 2.27 -1.78
N SER A 240 -9.42 3.05 -2.60
CA SER A 240 -9.26 2.97 -4.06
C SER A 240 -7.81 3.19 -4.48
N ILE A 241 -7.15 4.17 -3.86
CA ILE A 241 -5.75 4.48 -4.13
C ILE A 241 -4.84 3.34 -3.66
N SER A 242 -5.07 2.80 -2.46
CA SER A 242 -4.27 1.68 -1.94
C SER A 242 -4.40 0.42 -2.80
N VAL A 243 -5.61 0.08 -3.26
CA VAL A 243 -5.86 -1.02 -4.20
C VAL A 243 -5.14 -0.75 -5.52
N PHE A 244 -5.28 0.47 -6.07
CA PHE A 244 -4.59 0.85 -7.30
C PHE A 244 -3.07 0.76 -7.21
N LEU A 245 -2.51 1.01 -6.02
CA LEU A 245 -1.08 0.92 -5.72
C LEU A 245 -0.63 -0.47 -5.25
N GLY A 246 -1.48 -1.50 -5.34
CA GLY A 246 -1.08 -2.89 -5.14
C GLY A 246 -1.25 -3.43 -3.71
N ALA A 247 -2.21 -2.91 -2.94
CA ALA A 247 -2.70 -3.63 -1.76
C ALA A 247 -3.36 -4.96 -2.16
N HIS A 248 -3.15 -6.00 -1.38
CA HIS A 248 -3.71 -7.35 -1.63
C HIS A 248 -4.87 -7.68 -0.68
N GLY A 249 -4.91 -7.01 0.46
CA GLY A 249 -6.01 -7.07 1.41
C GLY A 249 -6.34 -5.68 1.94
N ILE A 250 -7.62 -5.44 2.25
CA ILE A 250 -8.09 -4.23 2.93
C ILE A 250 -8.75 -4.62 4.24
N ARG A 251 -8.27 -4.07 5.35
CA ARG A 251 -8.91 -4.19 6.67
C ARG A 251 -9.85 -3.00 6.92
N THR A 252 -11.12 -3.28 7.21
CA THR A 252 -12.17 -2.24 7.28
C THR A 252 -13.27 -2.54 8.29
N HIS A 253 -13.90 -1.48 8.82
CA HIS A 253 -15.12 -1.59 9.63
C HIS A 253 -16.40 -1.53 8.77
N ASP A 254 -16.26 -1.18 7.49
CA ASP A 254 -17.37 -0.90 6.57
C ASP A 254 -17.23 -1.81 5.31
N PRO A 255 -17.33 -3.16 5.46
CA PRO A 255 -16.93 -4.09 4.40
C PRO A 255 -17.87 -4.08 3.18
N GLU A 256 -19.15 -3.75 3.36
CA GLU A 256 -20.10 -3.64 2.25
C GLU A 256 -19.67 -2.57 1.25
N GLU A 257 -19.48 -1.33 1.72
CA GLU A 257 -19.08 -0.21 0.87
C GLU A 257 -17.63 -0.36 0.37
N THR A 258 -16.76 -0.93 1.20
CA THR A 258 -15.38 -1.23 0.83
C THR A 258 -15.33 -2.22 -0.33
N ARG A 259 -16.24 -3.21 -0.37
CA ARG A 259 -16.28 -4.23 -1.43
C ARG A 259 -16.54 -3.65 -2.81
N ASP A 260 -17.47 -2.72 -2.92
CA ASP A 260 -17.78 -2.10 -4.21
C ASP A 260 -16.66 -1.15 -4.64
N CYS A 261 -16.06 -0.43 -3.69
CA CYS A 261 -14.86 0.37 -3.92
C CYS A 261 -13.69 -0.49 -4.45
N VAL A 262 -13.42 -1.63 -3.82
CA VAL A 262 -12.37 -2.58 -4.24
C VAL A 262 -12.64 -3.07 -5.66
N LYS A 263 -13.83 -3.59 -5.96
CA LYS A 263 -14.17 -4.10 -7.30
C LYS A 263 -13.91 -3.07 -8.40
N VAL A 264 -14.38 -1.83 -8.22
CA VAL A 264 -14.18 -0.77 -9.22
C VAL A 264 -12.69 -0.43 -9.35
N SER A 265 -11.98 -0.33 -8.23
CA SER A 265 -10.56 0.02 -8.22
C SER A 265 -9.70 -1.07 -8.88
N GLU A 266 -10.03 -2.34 -8.68
CA GLU A 266 -9.37 -3.48 -9.34
C GLU A 266 -9.59 -3.49 -10.85
N GLU A 267 -10.82 -3.27 -11.31
CA GLU A 267 -11.11 -3.17 -12.75
C GLU A 267 -10.32 -2.03 -13.42
N ILE A 268 -10.12 -0.92 -12.70
CA ILE A 268 -9.30 0.21 -13.16
C ILE A 268 -7.80 -0.11 -13.08
N SER A 269 -7.34 -0.81 -12.05
CA SER A 269 -5.92 -1.11 -11.81
C SER A 269 -5.35 -2.23 -12.67
N ARG A 270 -6.18 -2.97 -13.42
CA ARG A 270 -5.79 -4.02 -14.41
C ARG A 270 -4.83 -3.56 -15.53
N GLY A 271 -4.29 -2.36 -15.45
CA GLY A 271 -3.17 -1.86 -16.25
C GLY A 271 -1.77 -2.33 -15.81
N TYR A 272 -1.62 -3.16 -14.76
CA TYR A 272 -0.35 -3.82 -14.44
C TYR A 272 -0.32 -5.25 -14.97
N ARG A 273 0.32 -5.46 -16.12
CA ARG A 273 0.50 -6.80 -16.68
C ARG A 273 1.71 -7.48 -16.03
N SER A 274 1.50 -8.65 -15.43
CA SER A 274 2.59 -9.59 -15.23
C SER A 274 2.27 -10.91 -15.92
N ILE A 275 3.25 -11.47 -16.62
CA ILE A 275 3.12 -12.77 -17.29
C ILE A 275 4.27 -13.64 -16.81
N LYS A 276 3.94 -14.86 -16.41
CA LYS A 276 4.90 -15.93 -16.17
C LYS A 276 4.88 -16.90 -17.34
N SER A 277 6.06 -17.34 -17.74
CA SER A 277 6.22 -18.37 -18.76
C SER A 277 7.46 -19.20 -18.46
N GLU A 278 7.47 -20.44 -18.93
CA GLU A 278 8.65 -21.31 -18.87
C GLU A 278 9.28 -21.34 -20.26
N ILE A 279 10.57 -21.03 -20.34
CA ILE A 279 11.34 -21.12 -21.58
C ILE A 279 12.59 -21.95 -21.27
N ASP A 280 12.74 -23.07 -21.97
CA ASP A 280 13.87 -24.00 -21.83
C ASP A 280 14.15 -24.48 -20.39
N GLY A 281 13.10 -24.75 -19.61
CA GLY A 281 13.24 -25.20 -18.22
C GLY A 281 13.52 -24.08 -17.21
N HIS A 282 13.47 -22.82 -17.64
CA HIS A 282 13.65 -21.65 -16.78
C HIS A 282 12.34 -20.86 -16.65
N GLU A 283 11.93 -20.57 -15.42
CA GLU A 283 10.80 -19.68 -15.14
C GLU A 283 11.20 -18.21 -15.41
N ILE A 284 10.48 -17.57 -16.32
CA ILE A 284 10.69 -16.18 -16.71
C ILE A 284 9.43 -15.39 -16.35
N SER A 285 9.63 -14.23 -15.71
CA SER A 285 8.55 -13.30 -15.34
C SER A 285 8.75 -11.96 -16.04
N LEU A 286 7.72 -11.51 -16.75
CA LEU A 286 7.62 -10.14 -17.27
C LEU A 286 6.69 -9.35 -16.36
N ILE A 287 7.12 -8.18 -15.91
CA ILE A 287 6.34 -7.30 -15.03
C ILE A 287 6.35 -5.91 -15.61
N GLU A 288 5.15 -5.37 -15.86
CA GLU A 288 4.95 -3.98 -16.24
C GLU A 288 5.22 -3.06 -15.05
N ILE A 289 6.19 -2.15 -15.22
CA ILE A 289 6.55 -1.16 -14.20
C ILE A 289 5.85 0.16 -14.54
N ALA A 290 4.63 0.36 -14.04
CA ALA A 290 3.84 1.55 -14.40
C ALA A 290 4.17 2.82 -13.58
N LEU A 291 4.91 2.70 -12.47
CA LEU A 291 5.25 3.82 -11.60
C LEU A 291 6.77 3.86 -11.36
N GLY A 292 7.36 5.04 -11.55
CA GLY A 292 8.81 5.25 -11.54
C GLY A 292 9.53 4.85 -10.25
N ASP A 293 8.87 4.99 -9.10
CA ASP A 293 9.51 4.73 -7.80
C ASP A 293 9.80 3.24 -7.57
N HIS A 294 9.12 2.34 -8.29
CA HIS A 294 9.28 0.89 -8.17
C HIS A 294 10.62 0.41 -8.72
N VAL A 295 11.17 1.16 -9.67
CA VAL A 295 12.40 0.83 -10.37
C VAL A 295 13.55 0.78 -9.38
N LYS A 296 13.59 1.70 -8.40
CA LYS A 296 14.62 1.71 -7.35
C LYS A 296 14.66 0.38 -6.59
N TYR A 297 13.49 -0.15 -6.23
CA TYR A 297 13.37 -1.40 -5.48
C TYR A 297 13.73 -2.61 -6.33
N ILE A 298 13.37 -2.61 -7.61
CA ILE A 298 13.73 -3.68 -8.55
C ILE A 298 15.23 -3.70 -8.79
N LEU A 299 15.86 -2.54 -9.02
CA LEU A 299 17.31 -2.41 -9.19
C LEU A 299 18.06 -2.89 -7.95
N ASN A 300 17.57 -2.53 -6.77
CA ASN A 300 18.11 -3.04 -5.51
C ASN A 300 17.96 -4.56 -5.39
N PHE A 301 16.80 -5.10 -5.77
CA PHE A 301 16.50 -6.51 -5.68
C PHE A 301 17.36 -7.39 -6.62
N ILE A 302 17.63 -6.92 -7.85
CA ILE A 302 18.53 -7.61 -8.78
C ILE A 302 20.02 -7.44 -8.43
N GLY A 303 20.33 -6.63 -7.40
CA GLY A 303 21.69 -6.43 -6.90
C GLY A 303 22.51 -5.38 -7.65
N VAL A 304 21.87 -4.33 -8.19
CA VAL A 304 22.60 -3.15 -8.72
C VAL A 304 23.23 -2.38 -7.56
N ASP A 305 24.41 -1.83 -7.79
CA ASP A 305 25.09 -0.94 -6.84
C ASP A 305 24.27 0.33 -6.51
N GLU A 306 24.43 0.88 -5.30
CA GLU A 306 23.67 2.05 -4.83
C GLU A 306 23.80 3.27 -5.76
N GLU A 307 24.99 3.55 -6.29
CA GLU A 307 25.20 4.67 -7.22
C GLU A 307 24.45 4.40 -8.53
N GLY A 308 24.50 3.16 -9.02
CA GLY A 308 23.77 2.72 -10.20
C GLY A 308 22.26 2.84 -10.01
N ILE A 309 21.74 2.45 -8.84
CA ILE A 309 20.33 2.56 -8.49
C ILE A 309 19.87 4.01 -8.55
N GLU A 310 20.62 4.96 -7.97
CA GLU A 310 20.26 6.38 -7.97
C GLU A 310 20.20 6.95 -9.39
N ILE A 311 21.17 6.59 -10.24
CA ILE A 311 21.23 7.06 -11.63
C ILE A 311 20.09 6.45 -12.46
N MET A 312 19.88 5.13 -12.35
CA MET A 312 18.96 4.39 -13.21
C MET A 312 17.49 4.61 -12.82
N SER A 313 17.19 4.71 -11.52
CA SER A 313 15.82 5.00 -11.06
C SER A 313 15.29 6.33 -11.61
N ARG A 314 16.14 7.36 -11.71
CA ARG A 314 15.80 8.66 -12.33
C ARG A 314 15.52 8.57 -13.83
N LYS A 315 16.06 7.55 -14.51
CA LYS A 315 15.86 7.32 -15.95
C LYS A 315 14.62 6.49 -16.28
N ALA A 316 14.12 5.72 -15.31
CA ALA A 316 13.20 4.63 -15.59
C ALA A 316 11.72 5.05 -15.68
N LYS A 317 11.37 6.28 -15.30
CA LYS A 317 10.03 6.83 -15.54
C LYS A 317 10.03 7.70 -16.79
N PRO A 318 9.45 7.27 -17.92
CA PRO A 318 9.13 8.19 -18.99
C PRO A 318 8.06 9.15 -18.49
N ILE A 319 8.37 10.44 -18.54
CA ILE A 319 7.47 11.53 -18.19
C ILE A 319 7.00 12.17 -19.50
N GLY A 320 5.69 12.20 -19.69
CA GLY A 320 5.04 12.99 -20.73
C GLY A 320 4.77 14.40 -20.22
N ILE A 321 5.30 15.44 -20.89
CA ILE A 321 4.93 16.83 -20.63
C ILE A 321 4.29 17.39 -21.89
N PHE A 322 3.00 17.74 -21.78
CA PHE A 322 2.31 18.46 -22.83
C PHE A 322 2.44 19.96 -22.60
N ILE A 323 3.01 20.66 -23.58
CA ILE A 323 3.14 22.11 -23.59
C ILE A 323 2.22 22.64 -24.69
N ASP A 324 1.23 23.43 -24.30
CA ASP A 324 0.23 23.96 -25.22
C ASP A 324 0.60 25.38 -25.69
N ARG A 325 0.09 25.78 -26.87
CA ARG A 325 0.21 27.13 -27.45
C ARG A 325 1.65 27.65 -27.62
N LEU A 326 2.52 26.80 -28.16
CA LEU A 326 3.81 27.20 -28.71
C LEU A 326 3.66 27.64 -30.16
N SER A 327 4.40 28.65 -30.59
CA SER A 327 4.50 28.93 -32.02
C SER A 327 5.18 27.77 -32.75
N THR A 328 4.95 27.60 -34.05
CA THR A 328 5.60 26.52 -34.81
C THR A 328 7.13 26.50 -34.70
N PRO A 329 7.87 27.63 -34.79
CA PRO A 329 9.31 27.63 -34.55
C PRO A 329 9.69 27.15 -33.14
N GLU A 330 8.97 27.59 -32.11
CA GLU A 330 9.19 27.15 -30.73
C GLU A 330 8.95 25.66 -30.54
N ALA A 331 7.88 25.14 -31.16
CA ALA A 331 7.54 23.73 -31.11
C ALA A 331 8.60 22.85 -31.79
N LEU A 332 9.13 23.30 -32.93
CA LEU A 332 10.22 22.64 -33.64
C LEU A 332 11.53 22.67 -32.84
N ILE A 333 11.86 23.78 -32.18
CA ILE A 333 13.01 23.88 -31.27
C ILE A 333 12.85 22.90 -30.10
N CYS A 334 11.69 22.89 -29.45
CA CYS A 334 11.40 21.93 -28.37
C CYS A 334 11.57 20.48 -28.84
N LYS A 335 11.04 20.14 -30.02
CA LYS A 335 11.21 18.81 -30.61
C LYS A 335 12.68 18.47 -30.85
N GLN A 336 13.44 19.37 -31.46
CA GLN A 336 14.85 19.15 -31.75
C GLN A 336 15.69 18.98 -30.48
N GLU A 337 15.45 19.83 -29.47
CA GLU A 337 16.23 19.80 -28.24
C GLU A 337 15.97 18.54 -27.42
N ILE A 338 14.72 18.06 -27.32
CA ILE A 338 14.43 16.82 -26.58
C ILE A 338 14.96 15.58 -27.31
N LEU A 339 14.86 15.53 -28.65
CA LEU A 339 15.43 14.46 -29.47
C LEU A 339 16.96 14.39 -29.31
N SER A 340 17.64 15.54 -29.21
CA SER A 340 19.09 15.59 -28.98
C SER A 340 19.53 15.02 -27.62
N LEU A 341 18.61 14.88 -26.68
CA LEU A 341 18.84 14.31 -25.34
C LEU A 341 18.39 12.83 -25.26
N GLY A 342 17.96 12.25 -26.39
CA GLY A 342 17.44 10.88 -26.47
C GLY A 342 16.02 10.73 -25.92
N GLY A 343 15.28 11.83 -25.75
CA GLY A 343 13.83 11.78 -25.55
C GLY A 343 13.09 11.80 -26.90
N ASP A 344 11.77 11.96 -26.86
CA ASP A 344 10.90 12.04 -28.03
C ASP A 344 9.94 13.22 -27.93
N ALA A 345 9.36 13.63 -29.07
CA ALA A 345 8.40 14.71 -29.15
C ALA A 345 7.34 14.49 -30.24
N GLY A 346 6.08 14.51 -29.82
CA GLY A 346 4.92 14.63 -30.70
C GLY A 346 4.57 16.09 -30.96
N ILE A 347 4.47 16.48 -32.23
CA ILE A 347 4.01 17.81 -32.68
C ILE A 347 3.00 17.65 -33.82
N ASN A 348 2.25 18.71 -34.13
CA ASN A 348 1.35 18.69 -35.29
C ASN A 348 2.12 18.49 -36.60
N LYS A 349 1.63 17.60 -37.47
CA LYS A 349 2.25 17.31 -38.78
C LYS A 349 2.46 18.55 -39.66
N ARG A 350 1.57 19.55 -39.55
CA ARG A 350 1.60 20.81 -40.33
C ARG A 350 2.67 21.81 -39.87
N CYS A 351 3.40 21.51 -38.80
CA CYS A 351 4.56 22.33 -38.41
C CYS A 351 5.72 22.24 -39.40
N ILE A 352 5.82 21.14 -40.17
CA ILE A 352 6.87 20.98 -41.19
C ILE A 352 6.70 22.01 -42.31
N ASP A 353 5.47 22.25 -42.74
CA ASP A 353 5.13 23.16 -43.83
C ASP A 353 4.75 24.57 -43.35
N PHE A 354 4.89 24.85 -42.04
CA PHE A 354 4.55 26.12 -41.39
C PHE A 354 3.10 26.60 -41.59
N GLU A 355 2.17 25.71 -41.97
CA GLU A 355 0.74 26.03 -42.17
C GLU A 355 -0.02 26.28 -40.86
N THR A 356 0.59 25.98 -39.72
CA THR A 356 0.03 26.22 -38.39
C THR A 356 0.86 27.27 -37.68
N SER A 357 0.23 28.32 -37.15
CA SER A 357 0.93 29.38 -36.42
C SER A 357 1.27 28.98 -34.98
N GLU A 358 0.37 28.24 -34.32
CA GLU A 358 0.51 27.76 -32.94
C GLU A 358 0.10 26.29 -32.78
N THR A 359 0.79 25.56 -31.92
CA THR A 359 0.57 24.13 -31.68
C THR A 359 0.93 23.71 -30.25
N GLY A 360 0.57 22.47 -29.92
CA GLY A 360 1.06 21.79 -28.73
C GLY A 360 2.23 20.86 -29.03
N VAL A 361 3.07 20.64 -28.03
CA VAL A 361 4.18 19.68 -28.07
C VAL A 361 4.01 18.71 -26.91
N LEU A 362 3.92 17.41 -27.20
CA LEU A 362 4.07 16.36 -26.20
C LEU A 362 5.52 15.93 -26.15
N LEU A 363 6.24 16.33 -25.12
CA LEU A 363 7.59 15.85 -24.82
C LEU A 363 7.50 14.53 -24.07
N ILE A 364 8.33 13.55 -24.45
CA ILE A 364 8.45 12.27 -23.75
C ILE A 364 9.93 12.08 -23.40
N GLY A 365 10.24 11.94 -22.12
CA GLY A 365 11.61 11.69 -21.69
C GLY A 365 11.68 11.33 -20.22
N SER A 366 12.80 10.77 -19.80
CA SER A 366 13.09 10.57 -18.37
C SER A 366 13.25 11.89 -17.62
N PHE A 367 13.17 11.84 -16.28
CA PHE A 367 13.42 13.02 -15.44
C PHE A 367 14.76 13.69 -15.76
N SER A 368 15.83 12.90 -15.90
CA SER A 368 17.17 13.41 -16.25
C SER A 368 17.18 14.13 -17.60
N GLN A 369 16.50 13.57 -18.60
CA GLN A 369 16.42 14.19 -19.92
C GLN A 369 15.61 15.48 -19.90
N LEU A 370 14.47 15.51 -19.21
CA LEU A 370 13.63 16.70 -19.10
C LEU A 370 14.26 17.81 -18.27
N LYS A 371 15.08 17.47 -17.27
CA LYS A 371 15.90 18.43 -16.52
C LYS A 371 16.96 19.08 -17.42
N LEU A 372 17.71 18.28 -18.18
CA LEU A 372 18.68 18.82 -19.15
C LEU A 372 17.98 19.64 -20.24
N PHE A 373 16.80 19.21 -20.68
CA PHE A 373 15.98 19.95 -21.63
C PHE A 373 15.57 21.32 -21.10
N SER A 374 15.13 21.41 -19.83
CA SER A 374 14.76 22.70 -19.22
C SER A 374 15.96 23.65 -19.12
N GLU A 375 17.15 23.14 -18.82
CA GLU A 375 18.41 23.92 -18.84
C GLU A 375 18.75 24.42 -20.24
N LYS A 376 18.55 23.60 -21.28
CA LYS A 376 18.75 24.02 -22.66
C LYS A 376 17.77 25.10 -23.09
N LEU A 377 16.49 24.98 -22.73
CA LEU A 377 15.47 26.00 -23.03
C LEU A 377 15.79 27.36 -22.41
N LYS A 378 16.40 27.41 -21.22
CA LYS A 378 16.85 28.66 -20.58
C LYS A 378 17.85 29.46 -21.44
N ARG A 379 18.57 28.80 -22.35
CA ARG A 379 19.54 29.42 -23.27
C ARG A 379 18.90 29.92 -24.57
N GLN A 380 17.61 29.62 -24.80
CA GLN A 380 16.87 30.04 -25.98
C GLN A 380 16.31 31.46 -25.85
N GLY A 381 15.46 31.86 -26.81
CA GLY A 381 14.74 33.14 -26.81
C GLY A 381 13.83 33.33 -25.58
N MET A 382 13.39 34.58 -25.36
CA MET A 382 12.75 35.02 -24.10
C MET A 382 11.60 34.10 -23.62
N LYS A 383 10.67 33.70 -24.49
CA LYS A 383 9.52 32.85 -24.11
C LYS A 383 9.94 31.43 -23.74
N LEU A 384 10.84 30.82 -24.52
CA LEU A 384 11.40 29.49 -24.21
C LEU A 384 12.26 29.51 -22.95
N ARG A 385 12.95 30.61 -22.67
CA ARG A 385 13.71 30.78 -21.43
C ARG A 385 12.82 30.73 -20.20
N GLU A 386 11.71 31.45 -20.21
CA GLU A 386 10.73 31.41 -19.11
C GLU A 386 10.09 30.04 -18.99
N LEU A 387 9.74 29.39 -20.12
CA LEU A 387 9.27 28.01 -20.12
C LEU A 387 10.28 27.06 -19.47
N GLY A 388 11.58 27.21 -19.74
CA GLY A 388 12.63 26.42 -19.10
C GLY A 388 12.68 26.59 -17.57
N LYS A 389 12.43 27.79 -17.05
CA LYS A 389 12.31 28.03 -15.59
C LYS A 389 11.05 27.39 -15.00
N ILE A 390 9.90 27.53 -15.67
CA ILE A 390 8.63 26.93 -15.24
C ILE A 390 8.74 25.41 -15.22
N MET A 391 9.34 24.82 -16.25
CA MET A 391 9.56 23.37 -16.34
C MET A 391 10.47 22.87 -15.22
N GLU A 392 11.53 23.58 -14.87
CA GLU A 392 12.36 23.22 -13.72
C GLU A 392 11.58 23.26 -12.40
N GLY A 393 10.83 24.34 -12.15
CA GLY A 393 9.99 24.44 -10.95
C GLY A 393 8.89 23.37 -10.89
N PHE A 394 8.30 23.02 -12.04
CA PHE A 394 7.34 21.91 -12.13
C PHE A 394 7.99 20.55 -11.83
N LEU A 395 9.16 20.27 -12.43
CA LEU A 395 9.91 19.03 -12.21
C LEU A 395 10.39 18.90 -10.75
N ASN A 396 10.75 20.01 -10.10
CA ASN A 396 11.12 20.03 -8.68
C ASN A 396 9.91 19.99 -7.73
N GLY A 397 8.68 20.05 -8.24
CA GLY A 397 7.45 20.09 -7.42
C GLY A 397 7.22 21.42 -6.68
N GLU A 398 7.91 22.48 -7.10
CA GLU A 398 7.77 23.85 -6.59
C GLU A 398 6.53 24.56 -7.17
N ILE A 399 6.13 24.17 -8.40
CA ILE A 399 5.01 24.74 -9.15
C ILE A 399 4.01 23.64 -9.50
N GLY A 400 2.71 23.92 -9.46
CA GLY A 400 1.66 22.99 -9.93
C GLY A 400 1.01 22.11 -8.84
N LYS A 401 1.26 22.39 -7.55
CA LYS A 401 0.39 21.86 -6.49
C LYS A 401 -0.99 22.48 -6.64
N LYS A 402 -2.05 21.66 -6.64
CA LYS A 402 -3.42 22.17 -6.46
C LYS A 402 -3.46 22.89 -5.10
N GLU A 403 -3.60 24.22 -5.11
CA GLU A 403 -4.12 24.93 -3.95
C GLU A 403 -5.57 24.49 -3.80
N TRP A 404 -5.84 23.63 -2.84
CA TRP A 404 -7.20 23.36 -2.41
C TRP A 404 -7.65 24.60 -1.63
N ARG A 405 -8.57 25.36 -2.20
CA ARG A 405 -9.30 26.42 -1.48
C ARG A 405 -10.40 25.80 -0.64
#